data_AF-A0A4Q7WQ50-F1
#
_entry.id   AF-A0A4Q7WQ50-F1
#
_cell.length_a   1.000
_cell.length_b   1.000
_cell.length_c   1.000
_cell.angle_alpha   90.00
_cell.angle_beta   90.00
_cell.angle_gamma   90.00
#
_symmetry.space_group_name_H-M   'P 1'
#
loop_
_entity.id
_entity.type
_entity.pdbx_description
1 polymer ?
#
loop_
_entity_poly.entity_id
_entity_poly.type
_entity_poly.pdbx_seq_one_letter_code
_entity_poly.pdbx_strand_id
1 'polypeptide(L)'
;MPLTPDDVRSKQFTPVRLREGYDVTEVDSFLDEVEAELERLLAENEELRAKLAAAQRAGADQQRPVVDQTAALPPVVQQPKPPVVVEKPEEKPPVMPPVAAASAAAAAGSVGDASSSAVRLLEMATKHSDDLVQEAKDTADKIIGEARAKAERLENEARGKADRMTGEARARAEKLDGEIAERRAQMLGTLEKQKGQLERTIDDLHAYEREYRSRLKTYFTEQLKALGNGDDTLSPRNGFRPEARAQAHGHGV
;
A
#
# COMPACT_ATOMS: atom_id res chain seq x y z
N MET A 1 0.06 7.70 26.12
CA MET A 1 0.65 8.24 24.88
C MET A 1 0.86 7.05 23.95
N PRO A 2 0.25 7.03 22.75
CA PRO A 2 0.61 6.01 21.77
C PRO A 2 2.01 6.29 21.24
N LEU A 3 2.75 5.23 20.90
CA LEU A 3 4.06 5.32 20.27
C LEU A 3 3.95 6.11 18.95
N THR A 4 4.90 6.99 18.70
CA THR A 4 5.08 7.68 17.41
C THR A 4 6.16 6.98 16.58
N PRO A 5 6.17 7.12 15.24
CA PRO A 5 7.26 6.63 14.39
C PRO A 5 8.64 7.11 14.85
N ASP A 6 8.74 8.38 15.26
CA ASP A 6 9.96 8.96 15.83
C ASP A 6 10.42 8.27 17.13
N ASP A 7 9.49 7.77 17.95
CA ASP A 7 9.81 7.01 19.17
C ASP A 7 10.41 5.63 18.86
N VAL A 8 10.04 5.03 17.72
CA VAL A 8 10.61 3.76 17.25
C VAL A 8 12.02 4.00 16.70
N ARG A 9 12.18 5.03 15.87
CA ARG A 9 13.46 5.39 15.25
C ARG A 9 14.54 5.82 16.26
N SER A 10 14.13 6.51 17.33
CA SER A 10 15.05 6.95 18.39
C SER A 10 15.32 5.88 19.46
N LYS A 11 14.74 4.67 19.33
CA LYS A 11 14.87 3.63 20.33
C LYS A 11 16.26 2.99 20.31
N GLN A 12 16.95 3.04 21.45
CA GLN A 12 18.25 2.38 21.63
C GLN A 12 18.14 1.19 22.56
N PHE A 13 18.62 0.03 22.11
CA PHE A 13 18.74 -1.17 22.94
C PHE A 13 20.17 -1.34 23.45
N THR A 14 20.33 -1.86 24.67
CA THR A 14 21.65 -2.15 25.24
C THR A 14 22.14 -3.51 24.71
N PRO A 15 23.33 -3.60 24.08
CA PRO A 15 23.83 -4.87 23.55
C PRO A 15 24.25 -5.82 24.69
N VAL A 16 23.78 -7.06 24.63
CA VAL A 16 24.10 -8.09 25.64
C VAL A 16 25.25 -8.95 25.13
N ARG A 17 26.34 -9.06 25.90
CA ARG A 17 27.57 -9.77 25.48
C ARG A 17 27.77 -11.15 26.11
N LEU A 18 27.10 -11.45 27.22
CA LEU A 18 27.27 -12.70 28.00
C LEU A 18 26.08 -13.66 27.91
N ARG A 19 25.03 -13.31 27.16
CA ARG A 19 23.84 -14.14 26.97
C ARG A 19 23.44 -14.10 25.50
N GLU A 20 22.70 -15.11 25.05
CA GLU A 20 22.05 -15.09 23.76
C GLU A 20 21.16 -13.85 23.67
N GLY A 21 21.40 -13.05 22.63
CA GLY A 21 20.67 -11.83 22.32
C GLY A 21 20.19 -11.87 20.88
N TYR A 22 19.26 -10.98 20.55
CA TYR A 22 18.79 -10.80 19.19
C TYR A 22 19.90 -10.27 18.29
N ASP A 23 19.89 -10.64 17.01
CA ASP A 23 20.79 -10.06 16.01
C ASP A 23 20.41 -8.59 15.80
N VAL A 24 21.39 -7.70 15.92
CA VAL A 24 21.17 -6.25 15.81
C VAL A 24 20.63 -5.89 14.43
N THR A 25 21.11 -6.54 13.37
CA THR A 25 20.69 -6.25 11.99
C THR A 25 19.25 -6.68 11.73
N GLU A 26 18.85 -7.82 12.30
CA GLU A 26 17.48 -8.33 12.19
C GLU A 26 16.50 -7.46 12.97
N VAL A 27 16.91 -7.01 14.16
CA VAL A 27 16.13 -6.07 14.98
C VAL A 27 15.98 -4.73 14.25
N ASP A 28 17.06 -4.18 13.70
CA ASP A 28 17.03 -2.90 12.97
C ASP A 28 16.11 -3.00 11.74
N SER A 29 16.19 -4.09 10.96
CA SER A 29 15.32 -4.31 9.80
C SER A 29 13.85 -4.43 10.19
N PHE A 30 13.55 -5.11 11.30
CA PHE A 30 12.19 -5.21 11.83
C PHE A 30 11.68 -3.84 12.33
N LEU A 31 12.54 -3.02 12.94
CA LEU A 31 12.15 -1.68 13.38
C LEU A 31 11.82 -0.76 12.20
N ASP A 32 12.55 -0.86 11.08
CA ASP A 32 12.24 -0.12 9.85
C ASP A 32 10.85 -0.50 9.30
N GLU A 33 10.50 -1.78 9.31
CA GLU A 33 9.16 -2.26 8.91
C GLU A 33 8.06 -1.74 9.84
N VAL A 34 8.32 -1.74 11.16
CA VAL A 34 7.38 -1.23 12.17
C VAL A 34 7.19 0.28 12.04
N GLU A 35 8.24 1.04 11.78
CA GLU A 35 8.18 2.49 11.54
C GLU A 35 7.29 2.79 10.33
N ALA A 36 7.54 2.13 9.20
CA ALA A 36 6.77 2.32 7.97
C ALA A 36 5.27 1.98 8.15
N GLU A 37 4.95 0.88 8.85
CA GLU A 37 3.57 0.51 9.09
C GLU A 37 2.87 1.46 10.09
N LEU A 38 3.60 2.00 11.07
CA LEU A 38 3.06 2.98 12.01
C LEU A 38 2.75 4.31 11.30
N GLU A 39 3.61 4.77 10.40
CA GLU A 39 3.32 5.92 9.53
C GLU A 39 2.09 5.68 8.66
N ARG A 40 2.00 4.50 8.03
CA ARG A 40 0.85 4.10 7.21
C ARG A 40 -0.46 4.11 8.00
N LEU A 41 -0.46 3.52 9.19
CA LEU A 41 -1.64 3.46 10.07
C LEU A 41 -2.05 4.84 10.59
N LEU A 42 -1.09 5.72 10.90
CA LEU A 42 -1.40 7.08 11.32
C LEU A 42 -2.03 7.88 10.17
N ALA A 43 -1.47 7.81 8.97
CA ALA A 43 -2.02 8.45 7.78
C ALA A 43 -3.44 7.92 7.46
N GLU A 44 -3.63 6.61 7.51
CA GLU A 44 -4.95 5.98 7.33
C GLU A 44 -5.94 6.43 8.42
N ASN A 45 -5.50 6.57 9.68
CA ASN A 45 -6.35 7.05 10.75
C ASN A 45 -6.77 8.51 10.54
N GLU A 46 -5.86 9.36 10.10
CA GLU A 46 -6.17 10.75 9.74
C GLU A 46 -7.15 10.83 8.57
N GLU A 47 -6.94 10.01 7.53
CA GLU A 47 -7.86 9.95 6.39
C GLU A 47 -9.25 9.45 6.81
N LEU A 48 -9.34 8.41 7.63
CA LEU A 48 -10.61 7.90 8.16
C LEU A 48 -11.31 8.93 9.05
N ARG A 49 -10.55 9.64 9.90
CA ARG A 49 -11.09 10.75 10.70
C ARG A 49 -11.60 11.89 9.82
N ALA A 50 -10.89 12.23 8.75
CA ALA A 50 -11.32 13.24 7.79
C ALA A 50 -12.59 12.82 7.05
N LYS A 51 -12.68 11.55 6.61
CA LYS A 51 -13.87 10.96 5.98
C LYS A 51 -15.07 10.97 6.94
N LEU A 52 -14.87 10.60 8.20
CA LEU A 52 -15.91 10.67 9.22
C LEU A 52 -16.37 12.11 9.48
N ALA A 53 -15.43 13.05 9.59
CA ALA A 53 -15.78 14.46 9.75
C ALA A 53 -16.55 15.02 8.55
N ALA A 54 -16.19 14.62 7.32
CA ALA A 54 -16.91 15.00 6.10
C ALA A 54 -18.32 14.36 6.05
N ALA A 55 -18.44 13.09 6.39
CA ALA A 55 -19.73 12.39 6.46
C ALA A 55 -20.64 12.97 7.55
N GLN A 56 -20.08 13.34 8.70
CA GLN A 56 -20.81 14.03 9.77
C GLN A 56 -21.27 15.43 9.35
N ARG A 57 -20.45 16.19 8.60
CA ARG A 57 -20.85 17.48 8.03
C ARG A 57 -21.96 17.32 6.98
N ALA A 58 -21.83 16.34 6.08
CA ALA A 58 -22.85 16.03 5.09
C ALA A 58 -24.16 15.55 5.74
N GLY A 59 -24.09 14.78 6.82
CA GLY A 59 -25.24 14.39 7.63
C GLY A 59 -25.88 15.57 8.37
N ALA A 60 -25.09 16.51 8.88
CA ALA A 60 -25.58 17.73 9.52
C ALA A 60 -26.26 18.69 8.53
N ASP A 61 -25.77 18.78 7.29
CA ASP A 61 -26.43 19.55 6.22
C ASP A 61 -27.73 18.88 5.73
N GLN A 62 -27.84 17.55 5.81
CA GLN A 62 -29.09 16.81 5.55
C GLN A 62 -30.09 16.84 6.71
N GLN A 63 -29.64 17.12 7.93
CA GLN A 63 -30.49 17.31 9.12
C GLN A 63 -30.89 18.77 9.37
N ARG A 64 -30.60 19.69 8.44
CA ARG A 64 -31.21 21.03 8.48
C ARG A 64 -32.71 20.91 8.18
N PRO A 65 -33.59 21.20 9.15
CA PRO A 65 -35.00 21.34 8.84
C PRO A 65 -35.16 22.61 8.01
N VAL A 66 -35.85 22.49 6.88
CA VAL A 66 -36.45 23.61 6.17
C VAL A 66 -37.45 24.30 7.09
N VAL A 67 -37.00 25.23 7.93
CA VAL A 67 -37.82 26.31 8.48
C VAL A 67 -36.99 27.58 8.70
N ASP A 68 -37.36 28.56 7.87
CA ASP A 68 -37.53 29.98 8.17
C ASP A 68 -36.31 30.91 8.32
N GLN A 69 -36.36 31.98 7.53
CA GLN A 69 -35.49 33.15 7.59
C GLN A 69 -36.05 34.08 8.66
N THR A 70 -35.33 34.32 9.75
CA THR A 70 -35.25 35.66 10.35
C THR A 70 -34.12 35.79 11.36
N ALA A 71 -33.34 36.85 11.17
CA ALA A 71 -32.67 37.68 12.17
C ALA A 71 -31.64 37.07 13.15
N ALA A 72 -30.39 37.50 12.91
CA ALA A 72 -29.41 38.01 13.88
C ALA A 72 -29.72 37.94 15.40
N LEU A 73 -28.91 37.09 16.08
CA LEU A 73 -28.03 37.33 17.25
C LEU A 73 -28.64 37.67 18.65
N PRO A 74 -27.95 37.34 19.78
CA PRO A 74 -27.14 36.16 20.17
C PRO A 74 -27.45 35.76 21.66
N PRO A 75 -26.51 35.19 22.47
CA PRO A 75 -26.01 33.82 22.53
C PRO A 75 -26.29 33.15 23.91
N VAL A 76 -26.09 31.83 24.04
CA VAL A 76 -25.44 31.15 25.20
C VAL A 76 -25.37 29.66 24.89
N VAL A 77 -24.14 29.13 24.84
CA VAL A 77 -23.88 27.69 24.87
C VAL A 77 -23.52 27.34 26.31
N GLN A 78 -24.36 26.55 26.96
CA GLN A 78 -24.01 25.78 28.15
C GLN A 78 -24.07 24.28 27.78
N GLN A 79 -22.92 23.61 27.87
CA GLN A 79 -22.82 22.18 28.22
C GLN A 79 -23.17 22.02 29.73
N PRO A 80 -23.37 20.81 30.34
CA PRO A 80 -23.35 19.43 29.81
C PRO A 80 -24.41 18.43 30.39
N LYS A 81 -24.43 17.23 29.78
CA LYS A 81 -24.72 15.86 30.27
C LYS A 81 -26.17 15.34 30.55
N PRO A 82 -26.42 14.02 30.26
CA PRO A 82 -27.72 13.28 30.34
C PRO A 82 -27.86 12.59 31.73
N PRO A 83 -28.81 11.67 32.09
CA PRO A 83 -29.65 10.75 31.27
C PRO A 83 -31.05 10.32 31.86
N VAL A 84 -31.63 9.27 31.26
CA VAL A 84 -32.51 8.20 31.82
C VAL A 84 -34.04 8.27 31.56
N VAL A 85 -34.57 7.05 31.35
CA VAL A 85 -35.97 6.53 31.47
C VAL A 85 -36.70 6.43 30.11
N VAL A 86 -36.72 5.28 29.41
CA VAL A 86 -37.41 3.98 29.63
C VAL A 86 -38.91 4.03 29.29
N GLU A 87 -39.34 3.02 28.52
CA GLU A 87 -40.71 2.51 28.26
C GLU A 87 -41.60 3.31 27.29
N LYS A 88 -42.04 2.77 26.15
CA LYS A 88 -42.91 1.61 25.81
C LYS A 88 -44.29 2.15 25.36
N PRO A 89 -44.93 1.59 24.30
CA PRO A 89 -46.02 2.23 23.57
C PRO A 89 -47.38 2.07 24.25
N GLU A 90 -48.20 3.11 24.21
CA GLU A 90 -49.63 3.05 24.53
C GLU A 90 -50.50 3.76 23.49
N GLU A 91 -51.68 3.18 23.33
CA GLU A 91 -52.67 3.34 22.27
C GLU A 91 -53.78 4.34 22.68
N LYS A 92 -54.52 4.82 21.66
CA LYS A 92 -55.95 5.24 21.68
C LYS A 92 -56.32 6.72 22.00
N PRO A 93 -57.47 7.19 21.46
CA PRO A 93 -57.59 8.38 20.61
C PRO A 93 -58.43 9.52 21.23
N PRO A 94 -58.58 10.68 20.56
CA PRO A 94 -59.76 11.52 20.76
C PRO A 94 -60.45 11.95 19.45
N VAL A 95 -61.71 11.61 19.22
CA VAL A 95 -62.96 12.36 19.52
C VAL A 95 -62.99 13.81 18.99
N MET A 96 -63.86 14.04 18.00
CA MET A 96 -64.45 15.34 17.58
C MET A 96 -65.25 15.96 18.76
N PRO A 97 -65.62 17.27 18.84
CA PRO A 97 -66.55 17.98 17.91
C PRO A 97 -66.38 19.55 17.91
N PRO A 98 -67.39 20.42 17.62
CA PRO A 98 -68.12 20.68 16.36
C PRO A 98 -68.24 22.20 15.96
N VAL A 99 -69.07 22.46 14.93
CA VAL A 99 -69.78 23.69 14.48
C VAL A 99 -69.05 24.85 13.79
N ALA A 100 -69.45 25.17 12.54
CA ALA A 100 -70.47 26.19 12.25
C ALA A 100 -70.87 26.21 10.75
N ALA A 101 -72.14 26.55 10.53
CA ALA A 101 -72.88 26.50 9.26
C ALA A 101 -72.62 27.69 8.33
N ALA A 102 -72.71 27.47 7.02
CA ALA A 102 -73.01 28.51 6.04
C ALA A 102 -73.87 27.96 4.87
N SER A 103 -75.14 28.38 4.91
CA SER A 103 -76.19 28.54 3.89
C SER A 103 -76.12 27.85 2.52
N ALA A 104 -77.25 27.23 2.18
CA ALA A 104 -77.66 26.72 0.89
C ALA A 104 -78.00 27.81 -0.15
N ALA A 105 -77.83 27.48 -1.44
CA ALA A 105 -78.65 28.00 -2.54
C ALA A 105 -78.60 27.06 -3.77
N ALA A 106 -79.67 26.26 -3.88
CA ALA A 106 -80.32 25.71 -5.07
C ALA A 106 -79.57 25.65 -6.43
N ALA A 107 -79.39 24.41 -6.91
CA ALA A 107 -79.78 24.04 -8.27
C ALA A 107 -80.29 22.59 -8.24
N ALA A 108 -81.61 22.42 -8.37
CA ALA A 108 -82.26 21.12 -8.48
C ALA A 108 -81.93 20.48 -9.84
N GLY A 109 -80.86 19.71 -9.88
CA GLY A 109 -80.73 18.53 -10.73
C GLY A 109 -81.10 17.31 -9.90
N SER A 110 -81.75 16.31 -10.50
CA SER A 110 -82.31 15.15 -9.78
C SER A 110 -81.26 14.45 -8.87
N VAL A 111 -81.68 13.93 -7.71
CA VAL A 111 -80.81 13.10 -6.84
C VAL A 111 -80.22 11.89 -7.58
N GLY A 112 -80.87 11.46 -8.68
CA GLY A 112 -80.34 10.49 -9.63
C GLY A 112 -79.15 10.99 -10.45
N ASP A 113 -79.17 12.24 -10.92
CA ASP A 113 -78.06 12.86 -11.68
C ASP A 113 -76.81 13.09 -10.83
N ALA A 114 -76.97 13.53 -9.58
CA ALA A 114 -75.86 13.73 -8.65
C ALA A 114 -75.15 12.40 -8.32
N SER A 115 -75.92 11.33 -8.14
CA SER A 115 -75.39 9.98 -7.92
C SER A 115 -74.68 9.44 -9.17
N SER A 116 -75.22 9.70 -10.37
CA SER A 116 -74.58 9.29 -11.63
C SER A 116 -73.29 10.07 -11.91
N SER A 117 -73.23 11.34 -11.50
CA SER A 117 -72.04 12.20 -11.60
C SER A 117 -70.95 11.74 -10.62
N ALA A 118 -71.33 11.36 -9.41
CA ALA A 118 -70.43 10.78 -8.42
C ALA A 118 -69.81 9.45 -8.90
N VAL A 119 -70.62 8.58 -9.52
CA VAL A 119 -70.11 7.31 -10.09
C VAL A 119 -69.11 7.53 -11.22
N ARG A 120 -69.38 8.48 -12.13
CA ARG A 120 -68.42 8.83 -13.21
C ARG A 120 -67.12 9.43 -12.68
N LEU A 121 -67.20 10.27 -11.64
CA LEU A 121 -66.01 10.81 -10.99
C LEU A 121 -65.21 9.71 -10.28
N LEU A 122 -65.90 8.76 -9.63
CA LEU A 122 -65.25 7.62 -9.00
C LEU A 122 -64.53 6.75 -10.04
N GLU A 123 -65.18 6.48 -11.18
CA GLU A 123 -64.60 5.71 -12.29
C GLU A 123 -63.41 6.42 -12.94
N MET A 124 -63.49 7.75 -13.09
CA MET A 124 -62.38 8.55 -13.61
C MET A 124 -61.22 8.61 -12.60
N ALA A 125 -61.53 8.68 -11.30
CA ALA A 125 -60.53 8.65 -10.23
C ALA A 125 -59.84 7.28 -10.11
N THR A 126 -60.58 6.17 -10.24
CA THR A 126 -59.98 4.83 -10.24
C THR A 126 -59.07 4.65 -11.45
N LYS A 127 -59.52 5.04 -12.65
CA LYS A 127 -58.69 5.00 -13.86
C LYS A 127 -57.43 5.85 -13.70
N HIS A 128 -57.58 7.07 -13.19
CA HIS A 128 -56.43 7.95 -12.94
C HIS A 128 -55.46 7.37 -11.91
N SER A 129 -55.97 6.70 -10.87
CA SER A 129 -55.13 5.99 -9.91
C SER A 129 -54.38 4.82 -10.54
N ASP A 130 -55.04 4.03 -11.38
CA ASP A 130 -54.43 2.90 -12.08
C ASP A 130 -53.34 3.39 -13.06
N ASP A 131 -53.60 4.48 -13.77
CA ASP A 131 -52.63 5.13 -14.67
C ASP A 131 -51.40 5.62 -13.89
N LEU A 132 -51.58 6.30 -12.75
CA LEU A 132 -50.47 6.74 -11.90
C LEU A 132 -49.66 5.57 -11.35
N VAL A 133 -50.31 4.46 -11.00
CA VAL A 133 -49.62 3.24 -10.54
C VAL A 133 -48.82 2.62 -11.69
N GLN A 134 -49.35 2.62 -12.91
CA GLN A 134 -48.63 2.10 -14.07
C GLN A 134 -47.43 2.99 -14.43
N GLU A 135 -47.60 4.31 -14.44
CA GLU A 135 -46.50 5.25 -14.67
C GLU A 135 -45.41 5.14 -13.59
N ALA A 136 -45.80 4.98 -12.33
CA ALA A 136 -44.86 4.75 -11.23
C ALA A 136 -44.08 3.43 -11.41
N LYS A 137 -44.72 2.37 -11.91
CA LYS A 137 -44.05 1.10 -12.22
C LYS A 137 -43.08 1.25 -13.38
N ASP A 138 -43.50 1.87 -14.48
CA ASP A 138 -42.67 2.06 -15.67
C ASP A 138 -41.44 2.93 -15.36
N THR A 139 -41.62 3.98 -14.55
CA THR A 139 -40.50 4.84 -14.10
C THR A 139 -39.57 4.08 -13.14
N ALA A 140 -40.10 3.26 -12.22
CA ALA A 140 -39.29 2.41 -11.35
C ALA A 140 -38.46 1.40 -12.16
N ASP A 141 -39.08 0.71 -13.11
CA ASP A 141 -38.41 -0.26 -13.97
C ASP A 141 -37.30 0.40 -14.81
N LYS A 142 -37.55 1.62 -15.31
CA LYS A 142 -36.53 2.41 -16.01
C LYS A 142 -35.35 2.77 -15.11
N ILE A 143 -35.61 3.27 -13.89
CA ILE A 143 -34.55 3.63 -12.94
C ILE A 143 -33.73 2.40 -12.57
N ILE A 144 -34.38 1.26 -12.31
CA ILE A 144 -33.69 0.01 -11.98
C ILE A 144 -32.86 -0.48 -13.17
N GLY A 145 -33.40 -0.41 -14.39
CA GLY A 145 -32.67 -0.78 -15.61
C GLY A 145 -31.42 0.08 -15.83
N GLU A 146 -31.55 1.40 -15.70
CA GLU A 146 -30.42 2.32 -15.81
C GLU A 146 -29.38 2.12 -14.71
N ALA A 147 -29.82 1.91 -13.46
CA ALA A 147 -28.93 1.64 -12.34
C ALA A 147 -28.16 0.33 -12.53
N ARG A 148 -28.83 -0.74 -12.98
CA ARG A 148 -28.20 -2.03 -13.30
C ARG A 148 -27.19 -1.88 -14.44
N ALA A 149 -27.56 -1.21 -15.53
CA ALA A 149 -26.66 -0.99 -16.66
C ALA A 149 -25.42 -0.14 -16.26
N LYS A 150 -25.59 0.86 -15.39
CA LYS A 150 -24.47 1.64 -14.85
C LYS A 150 -23.58 0.79 -13.94
N ALA A 151 -24.17 -0.05 -13.08
CA ALA A 151 -23.43 -0.95 -12.20
C ALA A 151 -22.59 -1.95 -13.00
N GLU A 152 -23.18 -2.62 -14.00
CA GLU A 152 -22.46 -3.57 -14.86
C GLU A 152 -21.29 -2.92 -15.61
N ARG A 153 -21.48 -1.70 -16.11
CA ARG A 153 -20.39 -0.94 -16.75
C ARG A 153 -19.26 -0.66 -15.76
N LEU A 154 -19.59 -0.18 -14.56
CA LEU A 154 -18.60 0.11 -13.53
C LEU A 154 -17.86 -1.14 -13.05
N GLU A 155 -18.56 -2.27 -12.91
CA GLU A 155 -17.94 -3.56 -12.59
C GLU A 155 -16.98 -4.02 -13.69
N ASN A 156 -17.37 -3.94 -14.96
CA ASN A 156 -16.52 -4.33 -16.07
C ASN A 156 -15.29 -3.42 -16.21
N GLU A 157 -15.45 -2.12 -15.99
CA GLU A 157 -14.32 -1.18 -15.96
C GLU A 157 -13.38 -1.45 -14.78
N ALA A 158 -13.92 -1.69 -13.58
CA ALA A 158 -13.14 -2.00 -12.39
C ALA A 158 -12.37 -3.32 -12.56
N ARG A 159 -13.05 -4.37 -13.05
CA ARG A 159 -12.40 -5.66 -13.38
C ARG A 159 -11.32 -5.47 -14.43
N GLY A 160 -11.61 -4.79 -15.53
CA GLY A 160 -10.62 -4.55 -16.59
C GLY A 160 -9.41 -3.71 -16.14
N LYS A 161 -9.59 -2.80 -15.16
CA LYS A 161 -8.47 -2.07 -14.53
C LYS A 161 -7.67 -2.96 -13.58
N ALA A 162 -8.34 -3.79 -12.78
CA ALA A 162 -7.69 -4.75 -11.88
C ALA A 162 -6.87 -5.78 -12.67
N ASP A 163 -7.43 -6.33 -13.75
CA ASP A 163 -6.73 -7.28 -14.63
C ASP A 163 -5.50 -6.64 -15.29
N ARG A 164 -5.61 -5.37 -15.69
CA ARG A 164 -4.45 -4.60 -16.19
C ARG A 164 -3.38 -4.39 -15.13
N MET A 165 -3.75 -3.93 -13.94
CA MET A 165 -2.79 -3.73 -12.85
C MET A 165 -2.11 -5.04 -12.42
N THR A 166 -2.85 -6.13 -12.35
CA THR A 166 -2.28 -7.45 -12.02
C THR A 166 -1.38 -7.98 -13.14
N GLY A 167 -1.76 -7.78 -14.40
CA GLY A 167 -0.90 -8.11 -15.55
C GLY A 167 0.39 -7.31 -15.58
N GLU A 168 0.32 -6.00 -15.36
CA GLU A 168 1.49 -5.12 -15.28
C GLU A 168 2.40 -5.47 -14.10
N ALA A 169 1.83 -5.74 -12.92
CA ALA A 169 2.59 -6.14 -11.75
C ALA A 169 3.34 -7.47 -11.99
N ARG A 170 2.68 -8.45 -12.61
CA ARG A 170 3.31 -9.73 -12.98
C ARG A 170 4.42 -9.54 -14.01
N ALA A 171 4.19 -8.76 -15.06
CA ALA A 171 5.21 -8.48 -16.07
C ALA A 171 6.45 -7.76 -15.48
N ARG A 172 6.24 -6.84 -14.53
CA ARG A 172 7.34 -6.18 -13.80
C ARG A 172 8.10 -7.15 -12.90
N ALA A 173 7.40 -8.06 -12.22
CA ALA A 173 8.01 -9.09 -11.39
C ALA A 173 8.88 -10.03 -12.23
N GLU A 174 8.36 -10.55 -13.33
CA GLU A 174 9.13 -11.42 -14.24
C GLU A 174 10.37 -10.72 -14.82
N LYS A 175 10.26 -9.43 -15.15
CA LYS A 175 11.40 -8.63 -15.59
C LYS A 175 12.46 -8.49 -14.50
N LEU A 176 12.05 -8.19 -13.27
CA LEU A 176 12.96 -8.06 -12.13
C LEU A 176 13.66 -9.39 -11.84
N ASP A 177 12.93 -10.51 -11.88
CA ASP A 177 13.49 -11.85 -11.72
C ASP A 177 14.53 -12.17 -12.80
N GLY A 178 14.26 -11.77 -14.05
CA GLY A 178 15.22 -11.85 -15.15
C GLY A 178 16.48 -11.03 -14.87
N GLU A 179 16.34 -9.76 -14.47
CA GLU A 179 17.47 -8.89 -14.15
C GLU A 179 18.30 -9.42 -12.96
N ILE A 180 17.66 -9.97 -11.93
CA ILE A 180 18.34 -10.60 -10.79
C ILE A 180 19.11 -11.83 -11.24
N ALA A 181 18.50 -12.70 -12.06
CA ALA A 181 19.17 -13.89 -12.58
C ALA A 181 20.39 -13.52 -13.44
N GLU A 182 20.27 -12.52 -14.30
CA GLU A 182 21.38 -12.01 -15.11
C GLU A 182 22.51 -11.43 -14.25
N ARG A 183 22.19 -10.56 -13.29
CA ARG A 183 23.20 -10.00 -12.37
C ARG A 183 23.89 -11.09 -11.55
N ARG A 184 23.14 -12.08 -11.08
CA ARG A 184 23.69 -13.23 -10.36
C ARG A 184 24.65 -14.02 -11.24
N ALA A 185 24.28 -14.31 -12.48
CA ALA A 185 25.15 -15.01 -13.43
C ALA A 185 26.42 -14.20 -13.73
N GLN A 186 26.30 -12.88 -13.90
CA GLN A 186 27.45 -11.99 -14.10
C GLN A 186 28.40 -11.99 -12.89
N MET A 187 27.87 -11.84 -11.67
CA MET A 187 28.69 -11.86 -10.45
C MET A 187 29.38 -13.20 -10.22
N LEU A 188 28.69 -14.32 -10.49
CA LEU A 188 29.31 -15.64 -10.42
C LEU A 188 30.41 -15.79 -11.47
N GLY A 189 30.15 -15.33 -12.70
CA GLY A 189 31.15 -15.33 -13.76
C GLY A 189 32.38 -14.47 -13.46
N THR A 190 32.23 -13.32 -12.77
CA THR A 190 33.39 -12.51 -12.35
C THR A 190 34.15 -13.19 -11.21
N LEU A 191 33.46 -13.76 -10.22
CA LEU A 191 34.08 -14.53 -9.13
C LEU A 191 34.85 -15.75 -9.65
N GLU A 192 34.30 -16.48 -10.63
CA GLU A 192 34.98 -17.61 -11.26
C GLU A 192 36.25 -17.18 -12.00
N LYS A 193 36.21 -16.04 -12.73
CA LYS A 193 37.40 -15.48 -13.38
C LYS A 193 38.47 -15.06 -12.37
N GLN A 194 38.07 -14.38 -11.29
CA GLN A 194 38.98 -13.97 -10.22
C GLN A 194 39.60 -15.18 -9.53
N LYS A 195 38.79 -16.20 -9.22
CA LYS A 195 39.27 -17.47 -8.65
C LYS A 195 40.30 -18.11 -9.57
N GLY A 196 40.00 -18.25 -10.87
CA GLY A 196 40.95 -18.82 -11.83
C GLY A 196 42.24 -17.99 -11.98
N GLN A 197 42.17 -16.67 -11.85
CA GLN A 197 43.35 -15.81 -11.85
C GLN A 197 44.21 -15.99 -10.60
N LEU A 198 43.58 -16.10 -9.42
CA LEU A 198 44.26 -16.38 -8.16
C LEU A 198 44.93 -17.76 -8.19
N GLU A 199 44.24 -18.77 -8.71
CA GLU A 199 44.79 -20.13 -8.89
C GLU A 199 46.06 -20.11 -9.76
N ARG A 200 46.02 -19.43 -10.92
CA ARG A 200 47.22 -19.26 -11.77
C ARG A 200 48.35 -18.53 -11.07
N THR A 201 48.02 -17.49 -10.30
CA THR A 201 49.03 -16.72 -9.55
C THR A 201 49.70 -17.57 -8.49
N ILE A 202 48.94 -18.44 -7.80
CA ILE A 202 49.46 -19.40 -6.83
C ILE A 202 50.41 -20.39 -7.52
N ASP A 203 50.02 -20.94 -8.67
CA ASP A 203 50.86 -21.88 -9.43
C ASP A 203 52.16 -21.21 -9.91
N ASP A 204 52.07 -19.96 -10.38
CA ASP A 204 53.22 -19.14 -10.79
C ASP A 204 54.16 -18.87 -9.61
N LEU A 205 53.62 -18.52 -8.43
CA LEU A 205 54.39 -18.30 -7.20
C LEU A 205 55.10 -19.58 -6.74
N HIS A 206 54.42 -20.74 -6.79
CA HIS A 206 55.03 -22.02 -6.48
C HIS A 206 56.13 -22.41 -7.47
N ALA A 207 55.93 -22.14 -8.77
CA ALA A 207 56.96 -22.37 -9.78
C ALA A 207 58.17 -21.45 -9.55
N TYR A 208 57.93 -20.17 -9.29
CA TYR A 208 58.97 -19.20 -8.94
C TYR A 208 59.76 -19.64 -7.70
N GLU A 209 59.09 -20.11 -6.64
CA GLU A 209 59.75 -20.59 -5.43
C GLU A 209 60.65 -21.80 -5.72
N ARG A 210 60.16 -22.78 -6.49
CA ARG A 210 60.96 -23.95 -6.89
C ARG A 210 62.20 -23.55 -7.68
N GLU A 211 62.04 -22.66 -8.66
CA GLU A 211 63.17 -22.14 -9.44
C GLU A 211 64.14 -21.35 -8.56
N TYR A 212 63.64 -20.46 -7.70
CA TYR A 212 64.44 -19.65 -6.78
C TYR A 212 65.27 -20.54 -5.84
N ARG A 213 64.64 -21.55 -5.21
CA ARG A 213 65.33 -22.52 -4.35
C ARG A 213 66.39 -23.32 -5.12
N SER A 214 66.09 -23.74 -6.35
CA SER A 214 67.05 -24.44 -7.21
C SER A 214 68.25 -23.55 -7.55
N ARG A 215 68.02 -22.30 -7.98
CA ARG A 215 69.08 -21.32 -8.29
C ARG A 215 69.94 -21.02 -7.06
N LEU A 216 69.31 -20.81 -5.90
CA LEU A 216 70.01 -20.56 -4.65
C LEU A 216 70.88 -21.74 -4.22
N LYS A 217 70.37 -22.97 -4.36
CA LYS A 217 71.13 -24.20 -4.10
C LYS A 217 72.34 -24.32 -5.03
N THR A 218 72.16 -24.09 -6.33
CA THR A 218 73.26 -24.12 -7.31
C THR A 218 74.32 -23.08 -6.96
N TYR A 219 73.92 -21.85 -6.67
CA TYR A 219 74.83 -20.76 -6.28
C TYR A 219 75.68 -21.12 -5.05
N PHE A 220 75.06 -21.59 -3.96
CA PHE A 220 75.81 -21.98 -2.76
C PHE A 220 76.72 -23.20 -3.01
N THR A 221 76.29 -24.14 -3.84
CA THR A 221 77.12 -25.30 -4.21
C THR A 221 78.37 -24.87 -5.00
N GLU A 222 78.21 -23.93 -5.94
CA GLU A 222 79.32 -23.33 -6.69
C GLU A 222 80.29 -22.56 -5.78
N GLN A 223 79.77 -21.73 -4.86
CA GLN A 223 80.59 -21.00 -3.89
C GLN A 223 81.39 -21.93 -2.96
N LEU A 224 80.77 -22.99 -2.44
CA LEU A 224 81.46 -23.98 -1.61
C LEU A 224 82.55 -24.71 -2.40
N LYS A 225 82.32 -25.03 -3.68
CA LYS A 225 83.32 -25.65 -4.55
C LYS A 225 84.50 -24.72 -4.84
N ALA A 226 84.24 -23.44 -5.08
CA ALA A 226 85.29 -22.44 -5.29
C ALA A 226 86.18 -22.28 -4.04
N LEU A 227 85.57 -22.18 -2.85
CA LEU A 227 86.28 -22.12 -1.56
C LEU A 227 87.11 -23.39 -1.30
N GLY A 228 86.58 -24.58 -1.61
CA GLY A 228 87.30 -25.84 -1.44
C GLY A 228 88.52 -26.00 -2.34
N ASN A 229 88.56 -25.31 -3.47
CA ASN A 229 89.68 -25.35 -4.42
C ASN A 229 90.72 -24.25 -4.19
N GLY A 230 90.50 -23.35 -3.23
CA GLY A 230 91.41 -22.24 -2.93
C GLY A 230 91.50 -21.17 -4.02
N ASP A 231 90.53 -21.12 -4.93
CA ASP A 231 90.55 -20.22 -6.09
C ASP A 231 89.88 -18.88 -5.70
N ASP A 232 90.70 -17.86 -5.41
CA ASP A 232 90.29 -16.54 -4.90
C ASP A 232 89.73 -15.62 -6.00
N THR A 233 89.36 -16.18 -7.16
CA THR A 233 88.84 -15.46 -8.32
C THR A 233 87.33 -15.23 -8.22
N LEU A 234 86.89 -14.61 -7.12
CA LEU A 234 85.49 -14.21 -6.89
C LEU A 234 85.09 -12.99 -7.73
N SER A 235 85.10 -13.12 -9.06
CA SER A 235 84.35 -12.20 -9.93
C SER A 235 82.91 -12.71 -10.05
N PRO A 236 81.89 -11.94 -9.65
CA PRO A 236 80.50 -12.36 -9.67
C PRO A 236 79.96 -12.31 -11.10
N ARG A 237 80.40 -13.23 -11.96
CA ARG A 237 79.75 -13.43 -13.28
C ARG A 237 78.34 -14.01 -13.14
N ASN A 238 78.04 -14.65 -12.00
CA ASN A 238 76.74 -15.17 -11.60
C ASN A 238 76.28 -14.54 -10.26
N GLY A 239 76.33 -13.22 -10.12
CA GLY A 239 75.69 -12.56 -8.98
C GLY A 239 74.21 -12.97 -8.92
N PHE A 240 73.75 -13.50 -7.79
CA PHE A 240 72.35 -13.85 -7.55
C PHE A 240 71.49 -12.60 -7.68
N ARG A 241 71.04 -12.29 -8.89
CA ARG A 241 70.07 -11.25 -9.16
C ARG A 241 68.75 -11.97 -9.36
N PRO A 242 67.81 -11.90 -8.41
CA PRO A 242 66.46 -12.34 -8.68
C PRO A 242 65.97 -11.43 -9.82
N GLU A 243 65.92 -11.94 -11.04
CA GLU A 243 65.18 -11.25 -12.07
C GLU A 243 63.73 -11.19 -11.58
N ALA A 244 63.31 -10.00 -11.17
CA ALA A 244 61.91 -9.70 -11.00
C ALA A 244 61.30 -9.93 -12.39
N ARG A 245 60.69 -11.11 -12.58
CA ARG A 245 59.99 -11.42 -13.81
C ARG A 245 58.88 -10.38 -13.89
N ALA A 246 59.11 -9.36 -14.73
CA ALA A 246 58.20 -8.23 -14.87
C ALA A 246 56.80 -8.79 -15.09
N GLN A 247 55.88 -8.37 -14.22
CA GLN A 247 54.49 -8.77 -14.22
C GLN A 247 53.87 -8.42 -15.58
N ALA A 248 53.96 -9.36 -16.54
CA ALA A 248 53.31 -9.28 -17.84
C ALA A 248 51.88 -9.85 -17.77
N HIS A 249 51.22 -9.75 -16.61
CA HIS A 249 49.79 -9.96 -16.50
C HIS A 249 49.12 -8.60 -16.59
N GLY A 250 48.99 -8.14 -17.85
CA GLY A 250 48.24 -6.95 -18.21
C GLY A 250 46.86 -6.98 -17.54
N HIS A 251 46.63 -5.99 -16.70
CA HIS A 251 45.32 -5.58 -16.24
C HIS A 251 44.51 -5.14 -17.47
N GLY A 252 43.77 -6.09 -18.06
CA GLY A 252 42.69 -5.79 -18.97
C GLY A 252 41.49 -5.35 -18.14
N VAL A 253 41.25 -4.04 -18.17
CA VAL A 253 40.02 -3.36 -17.73
C VAL A 253 38.82 -3.87 -18.52
#